data_AF-A0AAV7V520-F1
#
_entry.id   AF-A0AAV7V520-F1
#
_cell.length_a   1.000
_cell.length_b   1.000
_cell.length_c   1.000
_cell.angle_alpha   90.00
_cell.angle_beta   90.00
_cell.angle_gamma   90.00
#
_symmetry.space_group_name_H-M   'P 1'
#
loop_
_entity.id
_entity.type
_entity.pdbx_description
1 polymer ?
#
loop_
_entity_poly.entity_id
_entity_poly.type
_entity_poly.pdbx_seq_one_letter_code
_entity_poly.pdbx_strand_id
1 'polypeptide(L)'
;MHPLLKISASTALTSMHPLLKISASTALTSIVNGLDINASVVKDLSVNGLDINVSVVKDLSVNGLDINATVVKDLSVNGLDINVSVVKDLSVNGLDINVSVVKDLSVNGLDINVSVVKDLSVNGLDINVSVVKDLSVNGLDINVTVVKDLSVNGLDINVSVVKDLWVNGLDINVSVVKDLSVNGLDINVSVVKDLSVNGLDINVSVVKDLSVNGLDINVSVVKDLSVNGLDINVSVVKDLSVNGLDINVTVVKDLSVNGLDINVTVVKDLSVNGLDINVSVVKDLSVNGFDINVSVVKDLSVNGLDINVSVVKDLSVNGLDISGSNIKDRSVNSLF
;
A
#
# COMPACT_ATOMS: atom_id res chain seq x y z
N MET A 1 -59.27 -29.97 -18.83
CA MET A 1 -59.08 -28.51 -19.03
C MET A 1 -59.45 -27.81 -17.73
N HIS A 2 -58.45 -27.48 -16.90
CA HIS A 2 -58.62 -26.63 -15.73
C HIS A 2 -58.10 -25.23 -16.10
N PRO A 3 -58.84 -24.14 -15.81
CA PRO A 3 -58.33 -22.81 -16.09
C PRO A 3 -57.24 -22.46 -15.08
N LEU A 4 -56.10 -22.00 -15.61
CA LEU A 4 -55.01 -21.38 -14.88
C LEU A 4 -55.49 -20.03 -14.34
N LEU A 5 -55.54 -19.90 -13.01
CA LEU A 5 -55.78 -18.63 -12.33
C LEU A 5 -54.51 -17.79 -12.40
N LYS A 6 -54.48 -16.77 -13.27
CA LYS A 6 -53.46 -15.72 -13.24
C LYS A 6 -53.73 -14.82 -12.03
N ILE A 7 -52.91 -14.91 -10.98
CA ILE A 7 -52.92 -13.94 -9.89
C ILE A 7 -52.07 -12.74 -10.32
N SER A 8 -52.70 -11.67 -10.80
CA SER A 8 -52.07 -10.35 -10.88
C SER A 8 -52.14 -9.73 -9.48
N ALA A 9 -50.99 -9.57 -8.80
CA ALA A 9 -50.92 -8.78 -7.58
C ALA A 9 -51.05 -7.28 -7.91
N SER A 10 -52.29 -6.82 -8.06
CA SER A 10 -52.68 -5.42 -7.99
C SER A 10 -53.77 -5.32 -6.92
N THR A 11 -53.35 -5.09 -5.67
CA THR A 11 -54.26 -4.69 -4.60
C THR A 11 -53.62 -3.55 -3.85
N ALA A 12 -54.09 -2.33 -4.14
CA ALA A 12 -53.92 -1.19 -3.26
C ALA A 12 -54.65 -1.49 -1.94
N LEU A 13 -53.92 -1.53 -0.82
CA LEU A 13 -54.51 -1.58 0.52
C LEU A 13 -54.17 -0.27 1.26
N THR A 14 -55.17 0.58 1.37
CA THR A 14 -55.20 1.72 2.28
C THR A 14 -55.63 1.25 3.68
N SER A 15 -54.69 1.03 4.61
CA SER A 15 -54.78 1.38 6.05
C SER A 15 -53.63 0.77 6.87
N MET A 16 -52.94 1.62 7.65
CA MET A 16 -52.04 1.33 8.79
C MET A 16 -51.22 0.02 8.76
N HIS A 17 -49.99 0.12 8.23
CA HIS A 17 -48.85 -0.82 8.35
C HIS A 17 -49.13 -2.34 8.28
N PRO A 18 -49.54 -2.89 7.11
CA PRO A 18 -49.47 -4.32 6.89
C PRO A 18 -48.06 -4.73 6.41
N LEU A 19 -47.38 -5.55 7.20
CA LEU A 19 -46.17 -6.27 6.79
C LEU A 19 -46.53 -7.27 5.67
N LEU A 20 -45.91 -7.13 4.49
CA LEU A 20 -46.15 -7.96 3.32
C LEU A 20 -45.27 -9.21 3.36
N LYS A 21 -45.85 -10.36 3.73
CA LYS A 21 -45.18 -11.66 3.65
C LYS A 21 -45.40 -12.29 2.28
N ILE A 22 -44.31 -12.62 1.60
CA ILE A 22 -44.29 -13.29 0.30
C ILE A 22 -43.69 -14.68 0.49
N SER A 23 -44.56 -15.68 0.48
CA SER A 23 -44.21 -17.09 0.57
C SER A 23 -44.78 -17.78 -0.67
N ALA A 24 -43.99 -17.94 -1.74
CA ALA A 24 -44.47 -18.64 -2.93
C ALA A 24 -43.36 -19.40 -3.64
N SER A 25 -43.48 -20.72 -3.63
CA SER A 25 -42.80 -21.56 -4.60
C SER A 25 -43.24 -21.14 -6.01
N THR A 26 -42.26 -20.89 -6.88
CA THR A 26 -42.42 -20.55 -8.30
C THR A 26 -43.22 -19.28 -8.62
N ALA A 27 -42.67 -18.11 -8.28
CA ALA A 27 -43.06 -16.85 -8.93
C ALA A 27 -42.38 -16.74 -10.30
N LEU A 28 -43.18 -16.59 -11.36
CA LEU A 28 -42.74 -15.96 -12.61
C LEU A 28 -42.71 -14.45 -12.34
N THR A 29 -41.56 -13.80 -12.49
CA THR A 29 -41.35 -12.33 -12.58
C THR A 29 -42.41 -11.46 -11.88
N SER A 30 -42.13 -11.01 -10.65
CA SER A 30 -43.01 -10.11 -9.90
C SER A 30 -42.27 -8.84 -9.45
N ILE A 31 -42.91 -7.68 -9.61
CA ILE A 31 -42.52 -6.43 -8.94
C ILE A 31 -43.37 -6.31 -7.69
N VAL A 32 -42.74 -6.02 -6.54
CA VAL A 32 -43.37 -5.92 -5.24
C VAL A 32 -43.07 -4.57 -4.62
N ASN A 33 -44.12 -3.86 -4.18
CA ASN A 33 -43.99 -2.62 -3.41
C ASN A 33 -44.71 -2.78 -2.06
N GLY A 34 -44.11 -2.30 -0.97
CA GLY A 34 -44.69 -2.37 0.39
C GLY A 34 -43.76 -1.69 1.41
N LEU A 35 -44.24 -1.34 2.60
CA LEU A 35 -43.36 -0.79 3.64
C LEU A 35 -42.40 -1.87 4.16
N ASP A 36 -42.94 -3.00 4.62
CA ASP A 36 -42.13 -4.09 5.17
C ASP A 36 -42.35 -5.35 4.32
N ILE A 37 -41.29 -5.96 3.82
CA ILE A 37 -41.35 -7.08 2.89
C ILE A 37 -40.49 -8.23 3.40
N ASN A 38 -41.10 -9.41 3.51
CA ASN A 38 -40.37 -10.64 3.81
C ASN A 38 -40.60 -11.66 2.70
N ALA A 39 -39.55 -12.02 1.96
CA ALA A 39 -39.63 -12.93 0.84
C ALA A 39 -38.74 -14.17 1.04
N SER A 40 -39.35 -15.33 0.83
CA SER A 40 -38.68 -16.63 0.94
C SER A 40 -38.80 -17.45 -0.33
N VAL A 41 -37.67 -17.92 -0.87
CA VAL A 41 -37.58 -18.84 -2.03
C VAL A 41 -38.25 -18.26 -3.27
N VAL A 42 -37.58 -17.31 -3.92
CA VAL A 42 -38.08 -16.63 -5.13
C VAL A 42 -37.08 -16.72 -6.29
N LYS A 43 -37.58 -16.55 -7.50
CA LYS A 43 -36.79 -16.44 -8.72
C LYS A 43 -37.27 -15.19 -9.47
N ASP A 44 -36.36 -14.40 -10.00
CA ASP A 44 -36.68 -13.21 -10.82
C ASP A 44 -37.59 -12.20 -10.07
N LEU A 45 -37.09 -11.63 -8.96
CA LEU A 45 -37.86 -10.72 -8.10
C LEU A 45 -37.31 -9.29 -8.13
N SER A 46 -38.21 -8.30 -8.16
CA SER A 46 -37.89 -6.88 -7.92
C SER A 46 -38.72 -6.35 -6.76
N VAL A 47 -38.07 -5.70 -5.79
CA VAL A 47 -38.68 -5.27 -4.53
C VAL A 47 -38.37 -3.79 -4.26
N ASN A 48 -39.39 -3.00 -3.90
CA ASN A 48 -39.22 -1.65 -3.34
C ASN A 48 -39.96 -1.53 -2.00
N GLY A 49 -39.25 -1.14 -0.94
CA GLY A 49 -39.85 -0.97 0.39
C GLY A 49 -38.97 -0.23 1.38
N LEU A 50 -39.40 -0.08 2.63
CA LEU A 50 -38.54 0.46 3.69
C LEU A 50 -37.67 -0.66 4.26
N ASP A 51 -38.31 -1.73 4.76
CA ASP A 51 -37.63 -2.84 5.44
C ASP A 51 -37.78 -4.12 4.62
N ILE A 52 -36.68 -4.72 4.17
CA ILE A 52 -36.69 -5.85 3.23
C ILE A 52 -35.84 -7.00 3.76
N ASN A 53 -36.47 -8.15 3.98
CA ASN A 53 -35.81 -9.39 4.37
C ASN A 53 -35.98 -10.45 3.28
N VAL A 54 -34.88 -10.93 2.73
CA VAL A 54 -34.83 -11.92 1.65
C VAL A 54 -33.90 -13.08 2.00
N SER A 55 -34.37 -14.30 1.76
CA SER A 55 -33.61 -15.51 2.12
C SER A 55 -32.90 -16.15 0.93
N VAL A 56 -33.56 -17.10 0.27
CA VAL A 56 -33.02 -17.86 -0.87
C VAL A 56 -33.59 -17.29 -2.15
N VAL A 57 -32.77 -16.62 -2.97
CA VAL A 57 -33.22 -16.02 -4.22
C VAL A 57 -32.26 -16.31 -5.36
N LYS A 58 -32.81 -16.42 -6.57
CA LYS A 58 -32.04 -16.31 -7.81
C LYS A 58 -32.55 -15.09 -8.57
N ASP A 59 -31.64 -14.22 -8.99
CA ASP A 59 -31.91 -12.99 -9.74
C ASP A 59 -32.82 -12.02 -8.94
N LEU A 60 -32.22 -11.21 -8.06
CA LEU A 60 -32.93 -10.26 -7.18
C LEU A 60 -32.46 -8.82 -7.40
N SER A 61 -33.43 -7.89 -7.48
CA SER A 61 -33.20 -6.45 -7.40
C SER A 61 -34.00 -5.84 -6.24
N VAL A 62 -33.34 -5.08 -5.37
CA VAL A 62 -33.93 -4.50 -4.16
C VAL A 62 -33.61 -3.01 -4.06
N ASN A 63 -34.63 -2.18 -3.80
CA ASN A 63 -34.45 -0.81 -3.34
C ASN A 63 -35.17 -0.62 -1.99
N GLY A 64 -34.48 -0.12 -0.97
CA GLY A 64 -35.12 0.17 0.33
C GLY A 64 -34.24 0.91 1.32
N LEU A 65 -34.71 1.11 2.56
CA LEU A 65 -33.88 1.69 3.61
C LEU A 65 -33.03 0.60 4.26
N ASP A 66 -33.68 -0.43 4.80
CA ASP A 66 -33.04 -1.51 5.56
C ASP A 66 -33.19 -2.84 4.81
N ILE A 67 -32.07 -3.48 4.44
CA ILE A 67 -32.07 -4.63 3.55
C ILE A 67 -31.21 -5.75 4.14
N ASN A 68 -31.82 -6.91 4.39
CA ASN A 68 -31.12 -8.13 4.80
C ASN A 68 -31.29 -9.23 3.75
N ALA A 69 -30.19 -9.68 3.14
CA ALA A 69 -30.17 -10.78 2.18
C ALA A 69 -29.22 -11.91 2.61
N THR A 70 -29.66 -13.17 2.58
CA THR A 70 -28.83 -14.28 3.06
C THR A 70 -28.19 -15.14 1.98
N VAL A 71 -28.95 -15.78 1.09
CA VAL A 71 -28.40 -16.70 0.08
C VAL A 71 -28.94 -16.33 -1.30
N VAL A 72 -28.14 -15.60 -2.08
CA VAL A 72 -28.57 -15.13 -3.40
C VAL A 72 -27.60 -15.52 -4.50
N LYS A 73 -28.14 -16.00 -5.62
CA LYS A 73 -27.42 -16.04 -6.88
C LYS A 73 -27.86 -14.83 -7.69
N ASP A 74 -26.96 -13.86 -7.81
CA ASP A 74 -27.12 -12.61 -8.56
C ASP A 74 -28.06 -11.62 -7.84
N LEU A 75 -27.46 -10.65 -7.14
CA LEU A 75 -28.14 -9.65 -6.31
C LEU A 75 -27.71 -8.22 -6.68
N SER A 76 -28.69 -7.34 -6.86
CA SER A 76 -28.50 -5.89 -6.97
C SER A 76 -29.28 -5.17 -5.87
N VAL A 77 -28.61 -4.33 -5.10
CA VAL A 77 -29.18 -3.64 -3.93
C VAL A 77 -28.88 -2.15 -3.97
N ASN A 78 -29.89 -1.34 -3.67
CA ASN A 78 -29.75 0.08 -3.36
C ASN A 78 -30.46 0.40 -2.04
N GLY A 79 -29.77 0.94 -1.04
CA GLY A 79 -30.40 1.30 0.22
C GLY A 79 -29.53 2.04 1.21
N LEU A 80 -30.03 2.29 2.42
CA LEU A 80 -29.24 2.95 3.48
C LEU A 80 -28.42 1.90 4.22
N ASP A 81 -29.09 0.91 4.83
CA ASP A 81 -28.48 -0.11 5.68
C ASP A 81 -28.61 -1.49 5.01
N ILE A 82 -27.48 -2.09 4.64
CA ILE A 82 -27.45 -3.29 3.79
C ILE A 82 -26.60 -4.38 4.46
N ASN A 83 -27.23 -5.49 4.82
CA ASN A 83 -26.55 -6.69 5.33
C ASN A 83 -26.71 -7.86 4.36
N VAL A 84 -25.60 -8.37 3.83
CA VAL A 84 -25.58 -9.48 2.88
C VAL A 84 -24.65 -10.61 3.35
N SER A 85 -25.16 -11.83 3.42
CA SER A 85 -24.39 -12.98 3.93
C SER A 85 -23.63 -13.72 2.84
N VAL A 86 -24.29 -14.54 2.02
CA VAL A 86 -23.67 -15.43 1.04
C VAL A 86 -24.22 -15.16 -0.35
N VAL A 87 -23.39 -14.60 -1.23
CA VAL A 87 -23.80 -14.29 -2.60
C VAL A 87 -22.75 -14.73 -3.61
N LYS A 88 -23.20 -15.17 -4.79
CA LYS A 88 -22.29 -15.44 -5.89
C LYS A 88 -21.83 -14.12 -6.52
N ASP A 89 -22.75 -13.36 -7.10
CA ASP A 89 -22.48 -12.10 -7.79
C ASP A 89 -23.34 -10.99 -7.12
N LEU A 90 -22.71 -9.94 -6.60
CA LEU A 90 -23.37 -8.88 -5.82
C LEU A 90 -22.95 -7.48 -6.30
N SER A 91 -23.93 -6.62 -6.53
CA SER A 91 -23.77 -5.18 -6.76
C SER A 91 -24.53 -4.40 -5.69
N VAL A 92 -23.85 -3.50 -4.98
CA VAL A 92 -24.44 -2.71 -3.89
C VAL A 92 -24.15 -1.23 -4.06
N ASN A 93 -25.17 -0.40 -3.81
CA ASN A 93 -25.03 1.03 -3.57
C ASN A 93 -25.73 1.38 -2.25
N GLY A 94 -25.05 2.02 -1.29
CA GLY A 94 -25.70 2.41 -0.04
C GLY A 94 -24.84 3.21 0.93
N LEU A 95 -25.36 3.48 2.13
CA LEU A 95 -24.60 4.19 3.16
C LEU A 95 -23.80 3.20 4.00
N ASP A 96 -24.47 2.29 4.68
CA ASP A 96 -23.89 1.31 5.61
C ASP A 96 -24.01 -0.10 5.03
N ILE A 97 -22.87 -0.71 4.68
CA ILE A 97 -22.83 -1.95 3.90
C ILE A 97 -21.99 -3.00 4.64
N ASN A 98 -22.64 -4.09 5.08
CA ASN A 98 -21.97 -5.25 5.66
C ASN A 98 -22.12 -6.47 4.77
N VAL A 99 -21.01 -6.99 4.25
CA VAL A 99 -20.98 -8.16 3.38
C VAL A 99 -20.06 -9.25 3.92
N SER A 100 -20.57 -10.47 4.07
CA SER A 100 -19.81 -11.57 4.67
C SER A 100 -19.02 -12.39 3.64
N VAL A 101 -19.68 -13.15 2.76
CA VAL A 101 -19.02 -14.09 1.84
C VAL A 101 -19.55 -13.91 0.43
N VAL A 102 -18.69 -13.43 -0.48
CA VAL A 102 -19.07 -13.22 -1.88
C VAL A 102 -18.01 -13.75 -2.84
N LYS A 103 -18.43 -14.27 -3.99
CA LYS A 103 -17.47 -14.60 -5.06
C LYS A 103 -17.05 -13.33 -5.79
N ASP A 104 -18.00 -12.63 -6.41
CA ASP A 104 -17.75 -11.41 -7.18
C ASP A 104 -18.59 -10.25 -6.60
N LEU A 105 -17.93 -9.19 -6.11
CA LEU A 105 -18.58 -8.07 -5.40
C LEU A 105 -18.17 -6.71 -5.98
N SER A 106 -19.15 -5.86 -6.28
CA SER A 106 -18.98 -4.43 -6.59
C SER A 106 -19.77 -3.60 -5.58
N VAL A 107 -19.11 -2.64 -4.91
CA VAL A 107 -19.73 -1.79 -3.89
C VAL A 107 -19.42 -0.32 -4.12
N ASN A 108 -20.43 0.53 -3.96
CA ASN A 108 -20.28 1.97 -3.77
C ASN A 108 -20.99 2.37 -2.48
N GLY A 109 -20.34 3.07 -1.56
CA GLY A 109 -21.00 3.51 -0.33
C GLY A 109 -20.16 4.37 0.61
N LEU A 110 -20.70 4.71 1.78
CA LEU A 110 -19.97 5.50 2.78
C LEU A 110 -19.18 4.59 3.71
N ASP A 111 -19.86 3.70 4.43
CA ASP A 111 -19.32 2.78 5.41
C ASP A 111 -19.42 1.33 4.92
N ILE A 112 -18.28 0.70 4.63
CA ILE A 112 -18.21 -0.58 3.92
C ILE A 112 -17.39 -1.58 4.73
N ASN A 113 -18.03 -2.64 5.22
CA ASN A 113 -17.38 -3.77 5.89
C ASN A 113 -17.52 -5.05 5.06
N VAL A 114 -16.40 -5.59 4.60
CA VAL A 114 -16.36 -6.81 3.79
C VAL A 114 -15.43 -7.87 4.42
N SER A 115 -15.96 -9.07 4.63
CA SER A 115 -15.19 -10.14 5.28
C SER A 115 -14.40 -11.01 4.30
N VAL A 116 -15.05 -11.83 3.47
CA VAL A 116 -14.39 -12.81 2.60
C VAL A 116 -14.89 -12.68 1.17
N VAL A 117 -14.01 -12.26 0.26
CA VAL A 117 -14.36 -12.14 -1.17
C VAL A 117 -13.29 -12.73 -2.07
N LYS A 118 -13.70 -13.32 -3.21
CA LYS A 118 -12.72 -13.71 -4.22
C LYS A 118 -12.30 -12.48 -5.03
N ASP A 119 -13.23 -11.83 -5.71
CA ASP A 119 -12.97 -10.67 -6.56
C ASP A 119 -13.81 -9.47 -6.07
N LEU A 120 -13.16 -8.39 -5.61
CA LEU A 120 -13.81 -7.23 -4.98
C LEU A 120 -13.39 -5.91 -5.64
N SER A 121 -14.39 -5.09 -6.00
CA SER A 121 -14.21 -3.67 -6.37
C SER A 121 -15.03 -2.78 -5.43
N VAL A 122 -14.37 -1.78 -4.82
CA VAL A 122 -14.99 -0.87 -3.86
C VAL A 122 -14.68 0.58 -4.18
N ASN A 123 -15.69 1.43 -4.08
CA ASN A 123 -15.55 2.88 -3.98
C ASN A 123 -16.27 3.37 -2.72
N GLY A 124 -15.62 4.13 -1.84
CA GLY A 124 -16.29 4.63 -0.64
C GLY A 124 -15.45 5.53 0.25
N LEU A 125 -16.02 5.93 1.40
CA LEU A 125 -15.31 6.77 2.36
C LEU A 125 -14.54 5.91 3.37
N ASP A 126 -15.26 5.10 4.13
CA ASP A 126 -14.75 4.23 5.19
C ASP A 126 -14.84 2.76 4.76
N ILE A 127 -13.69 2.11 4.55
CA ILE A 127 -13.60 0.80 3.92
C ILE A 127 -12.79 -0.16 4.80
N ASN A 128 -13.43 -1.17 5.35
CA ASN A 128 -12.79 -2.26 6.10
C ASN A 128 -12.92 -3.59 5.34
N VAL A 129 -11.79 -4.14 4.91
CA VAL A 129 -11.74 -5.42 4.17
C VAL A 129 -10.83 -6.42 4.88
N SER A 130 -11.37 -7.61 5.17
CA SER A 130 -10.61 -8.64 5.90
C SER A 130 -9.80 -9.56 4.98
N VAL A 131 -10.43 -10.41 4.17
CA VAL A 131 -9.76 -11.45 3.38
C VAL A 131 -10.24 -11.42 1.94
N VAL A 132 -9.35 -11.06 1.01
CA VAL A 132 -9.68 -11.04 -0.42
C VAL A 132 -8.60 -11.68 -1.28
N LYS A 133 -8.99 -12.34 -2.36
CA LYS A 133 -8.01 -12.79 -3.36
C LYS A 133 -7.56 -11.61 -4.22
N ASP A 134 -8.48 -10.99 -4.95
CA ASP A 134 -8.20 -9.87 -5.87
C ASP A 134 -9.04 -8.65 -5.45
N LEU A 135 -8.40 -7.54 -5.06
CA LEU A 135 -9.05 -6.34 -4.52
C LEU A 135 -8.63 -5.06 -5.26
N SER A 136 -9.60 -4.27 -5.70
CA SER A 136 -9.42 -2.90 -6.16
C SER A 136 -10.26 -1.93 -5.31
N VAL A 137 -9.61 -0.91 -4.74
CA VAL A 137 -10.25 0.07 -3.84
C VAL A 137 -9.92 1.49 -4.27
N ASN A 138 -10.94 2.35 -4.25
CA ASN A 138 -10.80 3.79 -4.25
C ASN A 138 -11.53 4.36 -3.03
N GLY A 139 -10.89 5.17 -2.20
CA GLY A 139 -11.56 5.73 -1.02
C GLY A 139 -10.73 6.66 -0.15
N LEU A 140 -11.29 7.08 0.99
CA LEU A 140 -10.60 7.96 1.93
C LEU A 140 -9.88 7.13 2.99
N ASP A 141 -10.63 6.46 3.85
CA ASP A 141 -10.16 5.65 4.98
C ASP A 141 -10.22 4.16 4.63
N ILE A 142 -9.06 3.54 4.41
CA ILE A 142 -8.96 2.19 3.86
C ILE A 142 -8.16 1.29 4.81
N ASN A 143 -8.83 0.30 5.41
CA ASN A 143 -8.20 -0.73 6.24
C ASN A 143 -8.32 -2.10 5.57
N VAL A 144 -7.18 -2.69 5.18
CA VAL A 144 -7.11 -4.00 4.52
C VAL A 144 -6.23 -4.96 5.28
N THR A 145 -6.75 -6.15 5.62
CA THR A 145 -6.03 -7.10 6.47
C THR A 145 -5.21 -8.11 5.67
N VAL A 146 -5.84 -8.97 4.86
CA VAL A 146 -5.16 -10.06 4.14
C VAL A 146 -5.62 -10.10 2.69
N VAL A 147 -4.71 -9.80 1.76
CA VAL A 147 -5.01 -9.86 0.32
C VAL A 147 -3.91 -10.54 -0.47
N LYS A 148 -4.28 -11.28 -1.52
CA LYS A 148 -3.29 -11.79 -2.46
C LYS A 148 -2.82 -10.68 -3.40
N ASP A 149 -3.74 -10.11 -4.19
CA ASP A 149 -3.44 -9.06 -5.16
C ASP A 149 -4.28 -7.80 -4.83
N LEU A 150 -3.64 -6.69 -4.48
CA LEU A 150 -4.30 -5.46 -4.03
C LEU A 150 -3.86 -4.23 -4.85
N SER A 151 -4.84 -3.46 -5.34
CA SER A 151 -4.66 -2.13 -5.93
C SER A 151 -5.49 -1.10 -5.15
N VAL A 152 -4.85 -0.05 -4.64
CA VAL A 152 -5.49 1.00 -3.83
C VAL A 152 -5.18 2.39 -4.37
N ASN A 153 -6.20 3.24 -4.42
CA ASN A 153 -6.07 4.69 -4.55
C ASN A 153 -6.80 5.39 -3.38
N GLY A 154 -6.15 6.26 -2.61
CA GLY A 154 -6.82 6.88 -1.45
C GLY A 154 -5.98 7.83 -0.60
N LEU A 155 -6.51 8.24 0.55
CA LEU A 155 -5.89 9.24 1.44
C LEU A 155 -5.33 8.67 2.75
N ASP A 156 -5.98 7.69 3.37
CA ASP A 156 -5.59 7.11 4.65
C ASP A 156 -5.59 5.58 4.51
N ILE A 157 -4.42 5.00 4.25
CA ILE A 157 -4.31 3.62 3.76
C ILE A 157 -3.54 2.77 4.77
N ASN A 158 -4.23 1.85 5.44
CA ASN A 158 -3.64 0.87 6.34
C ASN A 158 -3.74 -0.55 5.76
N VAL A 159 -2.59 -1.15 5.43
CA VAL A 159 -2.51 -2.49 4.85
C VAL A 159 -1.63 -3.40 5.70
N SER A 160 -2.19 -4.55 6.12
CA SER A 160 -1.47 -5.48 7.00
C SER A 160 -0.64 -6.51 6.24
N VAL A 161 -1.26 -7.46 5.53
CA VAL A 161 -0.56 -8.59 4.89
C VAL A 161 -0.99 -8.73 3.45
N VAL A 162 -0.06 -8.49 2.52
CA VAL A 162 -0.34 -8.64 1.08
C VAL A 162 0.77 -9.37 0.34
N LYS A 163 0.42 -10.17 -0.66
CA LYS A 163 1.43 -10.75 -1.55
C LYS A 163 1.91 -9.70 -2.56
N ASP A 164 1.02 -9.19 -3.39
CA ASP A 164 1.33 -8.21 -4.44
C ASP A 164 0.48 -6.94 -4.22
N LEU A 165 1.13 -5.79 -3.92
CA LEU A 165 0.47 -4.54 -3.57
C LEU A 165 0.91 -3.38 -4.46
N TRP A 166 -0.06 -2.68 -5.04
CA TRP A 166 0.10 -1.37 -5.68
C TRP A 166 -0.72 -0.31 -4.96
N VAL A 167 -0.08 0.78 -4.55
CA VAL A 167 -0.73 1.89 -3.85
C VAL A 167 -0.39 3.22 -4.50
N ASN A 168 -1.41 4.06 -4.69
CA ASN A 168 -1.26 5.47 -4.99
C ASN A 168 -2.05 6.29 -3.97
N GLY A 169 -1.44 7.19 -3.20
CA GLY A 169 -2.20 7.89 -2.17
C GLY A 169 -1.41 8.81 -1.25
N LEU A 170 -2.09 9.26 -0.20
CA LEU A 170 -1.51 9.94 0.96
C LEU A 170 -1.54 8.97 2.17
N ASP A 171 -0.84 9.32 3.24
CA ASP A 171 -0.83 8.62 4.54
C ASP A 171 -0.90 7.09 4.45
N ILE A 172 0.21 6.49 4.00
CA ILE A 172 0.29 5.08 3.63
C ILE A 172 1.03 4.30 4.70
N ASN A 173 0.34 3.42 5.42
CA ASN A 173 0.93 2.49 6.39
C ASN A 173 0.84 1.04 5.89
N VAL A 174 1.99 0.43 5.63
CA VAL A 174 2.07 -0.97 5.15
C VAL A 174 2.95 -1.81 6.08
N SER A 175 2.39 -2.94 6.55
CA SER A 175 3.08 -3.81 7.50
C SER A 175 3.93 -4.89 6.82
N VAL A 176 3.33 -5.91 6.19
CA VAL A 176 4.04 -7.07 5.63
C VAL A 176 3.63 -7.30 4.18
N VAL A 177 4.56 -7.12 3.26
CA VAL A 177 4.31 -7.35 1.83
C VAL A 177 5.43 -8.14 1.16
N LYS A 178 5.09 -9.00 0.21
CA LYS A 178 6.12 -9.63 -0.62
C LYS A 178 6.61 -8.66 -1.68
N ASP A 179 5.74 -8.21 -2.59
CA ASP A 179 6.09 -7.29 -3.68
C ASP A 179 5.24 -6.01 -3.55
N LEU A 180 5.87 -4.85 -3.33
CA LEU A 180 5.20 -3.57 -3.07
C LEU A 180 5.68 -2.47 -4.03
N SER A 181 4.72 -1.80 -4.67
CA SER A 181 4.93 -0.55 -5.42
C SER A 181 4.07 0.56 -4.83
N VAL A 182 4.69 1.68 -4.45
CA VAL A 182 4.00 2.83 -3.84
C VAL A 182 4.35 4.11 -4.58
N ASN A 183 3.33 4.93 -4.84
CA ASN A 183 3.47 6.31 -5.25
C ASN A 183 2.65 7.21 -4.30
N GLY A 184 3.27 8.13 -3.57
CA GLY A 184 2.50 8.90 -2.58
C GLY A 184 3.29 9.84 -1.69
N LEU A 185 2.60 10.36 -0.67
CA LEU A 185 3.18 11.14 0.43
C LEU A 185 2.98 10.37 1.75
N ASP A 186 3.84 10.62 2.72
CA ASP A 186 3.75 10.07 4.09
C ASP A 186 3.68 8.53 4.09
N ILE A 187 4.80 7.91 3.71
CA ILE A 187 4.89 6.47 3.44
C ILE A 187 5.63 5.76 4.58
N ASN A 188 4.93 4.94 5.36
CA ASN A 188 5.52 4.09 6.39
C ASN A 188 5.43 2.61 6.01
N VAL A 189 6.58 1.97 5.79
CA VAL A 189 6.66 0.56 5.40
C VAL A 189 7.50 -0.24 6.40
N SER A 190 6.94 -1.31 6.94
CA SER A 190 7.61 -2.12 7.97
C SER A 190 8.48 -3.24 7.39
N VAL A 191 7.89 -4.27 6.77
CA VAL A 191 8.61 -5.48 6.32
C VAL A 191 8.23 -5.82 4.89
N VAL A 192 9.19 -5.70 3.97
CA VAL A 192 8.95 -6.04 2.56
C VAL A 192 10.08 -6.86 1.96
N LYS A 193 9.75 -7.79 1.07
CA LYS A 193 10.79 -8.48 0.30
C LYS A 193 11.30 -7.57 -0.82
N ASP A 194 10.45 -7.17 -1.75
CA ASP A 194 10.82 -6.33 -2.89
C ASP A 194 9.97 -5.03 -2.86
N LEU A 195 10.60 -3.87 -2.71
CA LEU A 195 9.92 -2.57 -2.55
C LEU A 195 10.41 -1.55 -3.59
N SER A 196 9.46 -0.92 -4.30
CA SER A 196 9.68 0.27 -5.12
C SER A 196 8.82 1.44 -4.62
N VAL A 197 9.44 2.56 -4.30
CA VAL A 197 8.75 3.76 -3.81
C VAL A 197 9.11 4.98 -4.65
N ASN A 198 8.09 5.77 -4.97
CA ASN A 198 8.23 7.13 -5.48
C ASN A 198 7.40 8.08 -4.61
N GLY A 199 8.00 9.05 -3.93
CA GLY A 199 7.22 9.86 -2.99
C GLY A 199 7.99 10.86 -2.13
N LEU A 200 7.29 11.44 -1.17
CA LEU A 200 7.85 12.29 -0.11
C LEU A 200 7.62 11.64 1.26
N ASP A 201 8.46 11.96 2.23
CA ASP A 201 8.35 11.50 3.62
C ASP A 201 8.27 9.97 3.73
N ILE A 202 9.40 9.31 3.42
CA ILE A 202 9.48 7.86 3.24
C ILE A 202 10.22 7.24 4.44
N ASN A 203 9.50 6.48 5.26
CA ASN A 203 10.07 5.68 6.35
C ASN A 203 9.99 4.19 6.05
N VAL A 204 11.15 3.54 5.92
CA VAL A 204 11.23 2.10 5.64
C VAL A 204 12.07 1.38 6.70
N SER A 205 11.49 0.35 7.30
CA SER A 205 12.15 -0.40 8.39
C SER A 205 13.02 -1.55 7.88
N VAL A 206 12.43 -2.63 7.37
CA VAL A 206 13.16 -3.86 6.99
C VAL A 206 12.80 -4.28 5.57
N VAL A 207 13.78 -4.23 4.66
CA VAL A 207 13.57 -4.66 3.26
C VAL A 207 14.70 -5.53 2.75
N LYS A 208 14.40 -6.51 1.90
CA LYS A 208 15.44 -7.25 1.19
C LYS A 208 15.99 -6.41 0.02
N ASP A 209 15.15 -6.08 -0.94
CA ASP A 209 15.53 -5.31 -2.14
C ASP A 209 14.68 -4.02 -2.20
N LEU A 210 15.31 -2.84 -2.11
CA LEU A 210 14.63 -1.54 -2.06
C LEU A 210 15.14 -0.59 -3.16
N SER A 211 14.20 -0.02 -3.92
CA SER A 211 14.44 1.11 -4.83
C SER A 211 13.57 2.30 -4.44
N VAL A 212 14.19 3.45 -4.16
CA VAL A 212 13.48 4.68 -3.76
C VAL A 212 13.85 5.84 -4.67
N ASN A 213 12.84 6.60 -5.09
CA ASN A 213 12.98 7.93 -5.67
C ASN A 213 12.14 8.93 -4.85
N GLY A 214 12.74 9.95 -4.23
CA GLY A 214 11.95 10.81 -3.37
C GLY A 214 12.71 11.86 -2.57
N LEU A 215 11.99 12.51 -1.64
CA LEU A 215 12.54 13.42 -0.64
C LEU A 215 12.27 12.86 0.75
N ASP A 216 13.09 13.24 1.74
CA ASP A 216 12.94 12.89 3.15
C ASP A 216 12.87 11.37 3.35
N ILE A 217 13.99 10.70 3.11
CA ILE A 217 14.07 9.23 3.05
C ILE A 217 14.79 8.70 4.28
N ASN A 218 14.08 7.98 5.15
CA ASN A 218 14.63 7.28 6.30
C ASN A 218 14.54 5.76 6.11
N VAL A 219 15.69 5.10 6.04
CA VAL A 219 15.79 3.65 5.85
C VAL A 219 16.60 3.00 6.97
N SER A 220 16.02 2.00 7.64
CA SER A 220 16.66 1.34 8.78
C SER A 220 17.54 0.15 8.38
N VAL A 221 16.98 -0.94 7.87
CA VAL A 221 17.71 -2.20 7.60
C VAL A 221 17.37 -2.72 6.21
N VAL A 222 18.36 -2.73 5.32
CA VAL A 222 18.18 -3.25 3.96
C VAL A 222 19.32 -4.15 3.52
N LYS A 223 19.03 -5.18 2.73
CA LYS A 223 20.09 -5.97 2.09
C LYS A 223 20.64 -5.20 0.89
N ASP A 224 19.82 -4.94 -0.12
CA ASP A 224 20.22 -4.25 -1.34
C ASP A 224 19.37 -2.97 -1.52
N LEU A 225 20.00 -1.78 -1.48
CA LEU A 225 19.32 -0.48 -1.53
C LEU A 225 19.84 0.39 -2.68
N SER A 226 18.93 0.91 -3.50
CA SER A 226 19.16 1.96 -4.48
C SER A 226 18.30 3.18 -4.17
N VAL A 227 18.90 4.35 -3.99
CA VAL A 227 18.19 5.60 -3.69
C VAL A 227 18.58 6.70 -4.68
N ASN A 228 17.57 7.43 -5.16
CA ASN A 228 17.74 8.71 -5.83
C ASN A 228 16.89 9.76 -5.09
N GLY A 229 17.47 10.81 -4.53
CA GLY A 229 16.67 11.73 -3.72
C GLY A 229 17.42 12.83 -2.99
N LEU A 230 16.69 13.54 -2.12
CA LEU A 230 17.23 14.53 -1.18
C LEU A 230 16.93 14.06 0.25
N ASP A 231 17.74 14.50 1.21
CA ASP A 231 17.56 14.24 2.65
C ASP A 231 17.47 12.74 2.96
N ILE A 232 18.60 12.05 2.79
CA ILE A 232 18.67 10.59 2.83
C ILE A 232 19.37 10.13 4.11
N ASN A 233 18.64 9.48 5.01
CA ASN A 233 19.18 8.85 6.21
C ASN A 233 19.09 7.33 6.12
N VAL A 234 20.24 6.66 6.12
CA VAL A 234 20.35 5.20 6.04
C VAL A 234 21.14 4.64 7.22
N SER A 235 20.54 3.69 7.94
CA SER A 235 21.17 3.11 9.13
C SER A 235 22.06 1.90 8.80
N VAL A 236 21.50 0.76 8.39
CA VAL A 236 22.23 -0.50 8.22
C VAL A 236 21.93 -1.11 6.86
N VAL A 237 22.92 -1.17 5.97
CA VAL A 237 22.74 -1.78 4.65
C VAL A 237 23.90 -2.69 4.28
N LYS A 238 23.62 -3.79 3.56
CA LYS A 238 24.69 -4.61 3.00
C LYS A 238 25.28 -3.93 1.75
N ASP A 239 24.47 -3.74 0.71
CA ASP A 239 24.89 -3.13 -0.56
C ASP A 239 24.05 -1.87 -0.82
N LEU A 240 24.67 -0.69 -0.86
CA LEU A 240 24.01 0.62 -1.00
C LEU A 240 24.54 1.40 -2.20
N SER A 241 23.63 1.84 -3.07
CA SER A 241 23.88 2.83 -4.14
C SER A 241 23.01 4.06 -3.93
N VAL A 242 23.62 5.25 -3.83
CA VAL A 242 22.90 6.51 -3.63
C VAL A 242 23.30 7.54 -4.68
N ASN A 243 22.30 8.23 -5.21
CA ASN A 243 22.46 9.48 -5.97
C ASN A 243 21.61 10.57 -5.29
N GLY A 244 22.21 11.65 -4.79
CA GLY A 244 21.40 12.63 -4.03
C GLY A 244 22.15 13.76 -3.36
N LEU A 245 21.41 14.53 -2.56
CA LEU A 245 21.93 15.57 -1.67
C LEU A 245 21.60 15.21 -0.22
N ASP A 246 22.41 15.70 0.72
CA ASP A 246 22.19 15.53 2.17
C ASP A 246 22.09 14.05 2.56
N ILE A 247 23.22 13.35 2.47
CA ILE A 247 23.28 11.89 2.62
C ILE A 247 23.96 11.52 3.93
N ASN A 248 23.21 10.93 4.87
CA ASN A 248 23.73 10.39 6.12
C ASN A 248 23.64 8.86 6.13
N VAL A 249 24.79 8.19 6.21
CA VAL A 249 24.89 6.73 6.23
C VAL A 249 25.65 6.25 7.46
N THR A 250 25.07 5.32 8.22
CA THR A 250 25.68 4.86 9.48
C THR A 250 26.56 3.63 9.30
N VAL A 251 26.02 2.48 8.88
CA VAL A 251 26.75 1.21 8.77
C VAL A 251 26.46 0.54 7.45
N VAL A 252 27.48 0.42 6.59
CA VAL A 252 27.32 -0.27 5.30
C VAL A 252 28.49 -1.22 5.02
N LYS A 253 28.22 -2.34 4.34
CA LYS A 253 29.31 -3.20 3.85
C LYS A 253 29.89 -2.59 2.58
N ASP A 254 29.11 -2.48 1.52
CA ASP A 254 29.55 -1.95 0.22
C ASP A 254 28.71 -0.71 -0.15
N LEU A 255 29.35 0.45 -0.28
CA LEU A 255 28.68 1.75 -0.51
C LEU A 255 29.23 2.43 -1.77
N SER A 256 28.33 2.82 -2.68
CA SER A 256 28.59 3.71 -3.80
C SER A 256 27.71 4.96 -3.69
N VAL A 257 28.32 6.15 -3.68
CA VAL A 257 27.59 7.42 -3.57
C VAL A 257 28.01 8.38 -4.68
N ASN A 258 27.03 9.03 -5.29
CA ASN A 258 27.20 10.21 -6.11
C ASN A 258 26.36 11.35 -5.52
N GLY A 259 26.94 12.44 -5.04
CA GLY A 259 26.12 13.45 -4.35
C GLY A 259 26.88 14.60 -3.72
N LEU A 260 26.14 15.44 -3.00
CA LEU A 260 26.66 16.53 -2.17
C LEU A 260 26.29 16.27 -0.71
N ASP A 261 27.10 16.81 0.21
CA ASP A 261 26.86 16.75 1.67
C ASP A 261 26.73 15.30 2.16
N ILE A 262 27.85 14.58 2.16
CA ILE A 262 27.90 13.14 2.40
C ILE A 262 28.56 12.86 3.75
N ASN A 263 27.79 12.34 4.71
CA ASN A 263 28.29 11.87 6.00
C ASN A 263 28.20 10.35 6.11
N VAL A 264 29.35 9.67 6.24
CA VAL A 264 29.44 8.20 6.40
C VAL A 264 30.15 7.85 7.69
N THR A 265 29.53 7.03 8.55
CA THR A 265 30.12 6.66 9.84
C THR A 265 31.03 5.43 9.74
N VAL A 266 30.49 4.27 9.36
CA VAL A 266 31.23 3.01 9.30
C VAL A 266 30.95 2.30 8.00
N VAL A 267 32.00 2.01 7.23
CA VAL A 267 31.85 1.27 5.98
C VAL A 267 33.02 0.34 5.73
N LYS A 268 32.79 -0.81 5.09
CA LYS A 268 33.89 -1.69 4.69
C LYS A 268 34.51 -1.17 3.40
N ASP A 269 33.73 -1.11 2.33
CA ASP A 269 34.19 -0.68 1.01
C ASP A 269 33.36 0.53 0.55
N LEU A 270 34.00 1.67 0.30
CA LEU A 270 33.34 2.93 -0.07
C LEU A 270 33.92 3.53 -1.34
N SER A 271 33.03 3.82 -2.30
CA SER A 271 33.29 4.62 -3.49
C SER A 271 32.43 5.87 -3.48
N VAL A 272 33.03 7.05 -3.52
CA VAL A 272 32.30 8.34 -3.53
C VAL A 272 32.73 9.21 -4.70
N ASN A 273 31.76 9.82 -5.36
CA ASN A 273 31.94 10.95 -6.25
C ASN A 273 31.09 12.12 -5.75
N GLY A 274 31.69 13.21 -5.28
CA GLY A 274 30.88 14.26 -4.64
C GLY A 274 31.64 15.45 -4.08
N LEU A 275 30.91 16.33 -3.41
CA LEU A 275 31.44 17.46 -2.64
C LEU A 275 31.04 17.28 -1.18
N ASP A 276 31.82 17.87 -0.26
CA ASP A 276 31.54 17.91 1.18
C ASP A 276 31.39 16.51 1.78
N ILE A 277 32.50 15.78 1.85
CA ILE A 277 32.54 14.36 2.20
C ILE A 277 33.17 14.18 3.57
N ASN A 278 32.39 13.71 4.55
CA ASN A 278 32.87 13.35 5.89
C ASN A 278 32.77 11.83 6.11
N VAL A 279 33.90 11.17 6.31
CA VAL A 279 33.96 9.72 6.58
C VAL A 279 34.66 9.46 7.91
N SER A 280 34.00 8.75 8.82
CA SER A 280 34.59 8.45 10.13
C SER A 280 35.50 7.22 10.09
N VAL A 281 34.98 6.05 9.72
CA VAL A 281 35.73 4.79 9.74
C VAL A 281 35.47 4.01 8.46
N VAL A 282 36.54 3.71 7.72
CA VAL A 282 36.46 2.93 6.49
C VAL A 282 37.63 1.97 6.34
N LYS A 283 37.39 0.77 5.83
CA LYS A 283 38.48 -0.14 5.49
C LYS A 283 39.12 0.27 4.16
N ASP A 284 38.35 0.25 3.08
CA ASP A 284 38.82 0.55 1.73
C ASP A 284 38.02 1.75 1.18
N LEU A 285 38.68 2.87 0.89
CA LEU A 285 38.06 4.12 0.44
C LEU A 285 38.62 4.59 -0.89
N SER A 286 37.73 4.82 -1.85
CA SER A 286 38.00 5.50 -3.13
C SER A 286 37.12 6.74 -3.24
N VAL A 287 37.73 7.93 -3.37
CA VAL A 287 36.99 9.19 -3.49
C VAL A 287 37.45 10.01 -4.68
N ASN A 288 36.48 10.57 -5.40
CA ASN A 288 36.68 11.65 -6.37
C ASN A 288 35.84 12.86 -5.94
N GLY A 289 36.46 13.98 -5.54
CA GLY A 289 35.66 15.06 -4.95
C GLY A 289 36.40 16.29 -4.45
N PHE A 290 35.66 17.14 -3.74
CA PHE A 290 36.11 18.37 -3.10
C PHE A 290 35.72 18.31 -1.61
N ASP A 291 36.51 18.96 -0.74
CA ASP A 291 36.27 19.04 0.71
C ASP A 291 36.07 17.66 1.36
N ILE A 292 37.18 16.94 1.52
CA ILE A 292 37.16 15.53 1.97
C ILE A 292 37.79 15.43 3.36
N ASN A 293 37.00 15.06 4.37
CA ASN A 293 37.45 14.77 5.72
C ASN A 293 37.33 13.28 6.04
N VAL A 294 38.45 12.62 6.34
CA VAL A 294 38.50 11.20 6.70
C VAL A 294 39.19 11.01 8.05
N SER A 295 38.49 10.42 9.03
CA SER A 295 39.09 10.21 10.35
C SER A 295 40.00 8.98 10.40
N VAL A 296 39.48 7.80 10.06
CA VAL A 296 40.24 6.54 10.12
C VAL A 296 40.02 5.73 8.86
N VAL A 297 41.10 5.42 8.14
CA VAL A 297 41.06 4.59 6.94
C VAL A 297 42.23 3.61 6.91
N LYS A 298 41.97 2.37 6.48
CA LYS A 298 43.07 1.42 6.23
C LYS A 298 43.71 1.73 4.88
N ASP A 299 42.95 1.62 3.80
CA ASP A 299 43.43 1.79 2.42
C ASP A 299 42.68 2.97 1.77
N LEU A 300 43.39 4.05 1.43
CA LEU A 300 42.81 5.29 0.89
C LEU A 300 43.36 5.62 -0.50
N SER A 301 42.45 5.79 -1.46
CA SER A 301 42.71 6.33 -2.79
C SER A 301 41.85 7.57 -3.03
N VAL A 302 42.46 8.74 -3.21
CA VAL A 302 41.71 10.00 -3.43
C VAL A 302 42.21 10.74 -4.67
N ASN A 303 41.26 11.25 -5.44
CA ASN A 303 41.45 12.25 -6.48
C ASN A 303 40.60 13.48 -6.15
N GLY A 304 41.21 14.60 -5.75
CA GLY A 304 40.41 15.72 -5.26
C GLY A 304 41.20 16.93 -4.79
N LEU A 305 40.50 17.90 -4.22
CA LEU A 305 41.07 19.08 -3.58
C LEU A 305 40.60 19.12 -2.11
N ASP A 306 41.38 19.79 -1.27
CA ASP A 306 41.04 20.05 0.14
C ASP A 306 40.76 18.77 0.93
N ILE A 307 41.84 17.99 1.11
CA ILE A 307 41.79 16.66 1.71
C ILE A 307 42.41 16.69 3.11
N ASN A 308 41.65 16.27 4.11
CA ASN A 308 42.09 16.13 5.49
C ASN A 308 41.93 14.69 5.99
N VAL A 309 43.03 14.05 6.39
CA VAL A 309 43.04 12.66 6.85
C VAL A 309 43.73 12.50 8.20
N SER A 310 43.05 11.96 9.21
CA SER A 310 43.62 11.87 10.57
C SER A 310 44.48 10.63 10.85
N VAL A 311 44.05 9.44 10.38
CA VAL A 311 44.78 8.17 10.53
C VAL A 311 44.62 7.35 9.26
N VAL A 312 45.73 7.05 8.60
CA VAL A 312 45.74 6.19 7.41
C VAL A 312 46.93 5.23 7.41
N LYS A 313 46.66 3.96 7.09
CA LYS A 313 47.71 2.96 6.92
C LYS A 313 48.35 3.11 5.55
N ASP A 314 47.57 2.96 4.48
CA ASP A 314 48.04 2.95 3.09
C ASP A 314 47.36 4.10 2.32
N LEU A 315 48.15 5.07 1.86
CA LEU A 315 47.65 6.32 1.24
C LEU A 315 48.16 6.52 -0.19
N SER A 316 47.23 6.68 -1.13
CA SER A 316 47.46 7.11 -2.51
C SER A 316 46.62 8.35 -2.82
N VAL A 317 47.25 9.49 -3.12
CA VAL A 317 46.53 10.74 -3.39
C VAL A 317 47.05 11.44 -4.64
N ASN A 318 46.12 11.88 -5.48
CA ASN A 318 46.33 12.83 -6.56
C ASN A 318 45.46 14.06 -6.26
N GLY A 319 46.06 15.18 -5.86
CA GLY A 319 45.27 16.33 -5.42
C GLY A 319 46.11 17.50 -4.94
N LEU A 320 45.45 18.63 -4.73
CA LEU A 320 46.01 19.84 -4.11
C LEU A 320 45.48 19.97 -2.68
N ASP A 321 46.27 20.60 -1.82
CA ASP A 321 45.98 20.87 -0.40
C ASP A 321 45.62 19.61 0.42
N ILE A 322 46.65 18.81 0.73
CA ILE A 322 46.52 17.56 1.48
C ILE A 322 47.12 17.75 2.87
N SER A 323 46.27 17.71 3.89
CA SER A 323 46.65 17.68 5.29
C SER A 323 46.40 16.29 5.88
N GLY A 324 47.28 15.89 6.80
CA GLY A 324 47.01 14.67 7.55
C GLY A 324 48.01 14.34 8.64
N SER A 325 47.56 13.56 9.60
CA SER A 325 48.36 13.03 10.71
C SER A 325 48.49 11.51 10.60
N ASN A 326 49.51 10.94 11.25
CA ASN A 326 49.64 9.48 11.43
C ASN A 326 49.48 8.64 10.14
N ILE A 327 50.24 8.99 9.10
CA ILE A 327 50.30 8.27 7.82
C ILE A 327 51.46 7.28 7.86
N LYS A 328 51.21 5.97 7.65
CA LYS A 328 52.28 4.96 7.62
C LYS A 328 52.96 4.87 6.26
N ASP A 329 52.18 4.62 5.20
CA ASP A 329 52.69 4.43 3.84
C ASP A 329 52.05 5.47 2.90
N ARG A 330 52.87 6.34 2.29
CA ARG A 330 52.41 7.51 1.51
C ARG A 330 52.96 7.54 0.09
N SER A 331 52.07 7.58 -0.90
CA SER A 331 52.37 7.89 -2.30
C SER A 331 51.57 9.12 -2.75
N VAL A 332 52.24 10.19 -3.17
CA VAL A 332 51.61 11.45 -3.61
C VAL A 332 52.13 11.83 -4.99
N ASN A 333 51.22 12.02 -5.95
CA ASN A 333 51.52 12.75 -7.19
C ASN A 333 50.81 14.10 -7.14
N SER A 334 51.52 15.14 -6.71
CA SER A 334 51.03 16.52 -6.78
C SER A 334 51.29 17.08 -8.18
N LEU A 335 50.24 17.52 -8.88
CA LEU A 335 50.39 18.46 -9.98
C LEU A 335 50.52 19.86 -9.37
N PHE A 336 51.58 20.59 -9.75
CA PHE A 336 51.82 21.97 -9.32
C PHE A 336 50.83 22.94 -9.93
#